data_AF-L1Q9J3-F1
#
_entry.id   AF-L1Q9J3-F1
#
_cell.length_a   1.000
_cell.length_b   1.000
_cell.length_c   1.000
_cell.angle_alpha   90.00
_cell.angle_beta   90.00
_cell.angle_gamma   90.00
#
_symmetry.space_group_name_H-M   'P 1'
#
loop_
_entity.id
_entity.type
_entity.pdbx_description
1 polymer ?
#
loop_
_entity_poly.entity_id
_entity_poly.type
_entity_poly.pdbx_seq_one_letter_code
_entity_poly.pdbx_strand_id
1 'polypeptide(L)' 'MGNQMKKTKKQHKNVNHNPQVESVKACFGEPKAKTYDPTDFKI' A
#
# COMPACT_ATOMS: atom_id res chain seq x y z
N MET A 1 38.97 9.45 16.16
CA MET A 1 37.52 9.16 16.26
C MET A 1 36.81 9.91 15.15
N GLY A 2 36.34 9.22 14.11
CA GLY A 2 35.72 9.86 12.95
C GLY A 2 34.44 9.15 12.56
N ASN A 3 33.33 9.48 13.21
CA ASN A 3 32.02 9.02 12.78
C ASN A 3 31.44 10.02 11.77
N GLN A 4 31.76 9.82 10.50
CA GLN A 4 31.05 10.45 9.40
C GLN A 4 29.74 9.68 9.20
N MET A 5 28.61 10.21 9.70
CA MET A 5 27.29 9.67 9.36
C MET A 5 27.10 9.78 7.84
N LYS A 6 27.06 8.63 7.15
CA LYS A 6 26.72 8.57 5.72
C LYS A 6 25.30 9.09 5.54
N LYS A 7 25.15 10.35 5.14
CA LYS A 7 23.86 10.89 4.67
C LYS A 7 23.56 10.20 3.34
N THR A 8 22.76 9.15 3.37
CA THR A 8 22.13 8.63 2.16
C THR A 8 21.21 9.75 1.66
N LYS A 9 21.57 10.38 0.53
CA LYS A 9 20.64 11.26 -0.17
C LYS A 9 19.40 10.42 -0.44
N LYS A 10 18.30 10.66 0.30
CA LYS A 10 17.01 10.08 -0.05
C LYS A 10 16.71 10.62 -1.43
N GLN A 11 16.91 9.80 -2.45
CA GLN A 11 16.39 10.06 -3.78
C GLN A 11 14.91 10.36 -3.55
N HIS A 12 14.50 11.60 -3.78
CA HIS A 12 13.10 11.99 -3.72
C HIS A 12 12.44 11.27 -4.90
N LYS A 13 12.06 10.02 -4.67
CA LYS A 13 11.23 9.28 -5.61
C LYS A 13 9.94 10.07 -5.69
N ASN A 14 9.54 10.47 -6.89
CA ASN A 14 8.22 11.02 -7.11
C ASN A 14 7.24 9.90 -6.79
N VAL A 15 6.78 9.86 -5.53
CA VAL A 15 5.70 8.98 -5.13
C VAL A 15 4.46 9.59 -5.77
N ASN A 16 3.84 8.83 -6.67
CA ASN A 16 2.60 9.25 -7.30
C ASN A 16 1.48 9.17 -6.25
N HIS A 17 1.30 10.27 -5.51
CA HIS A 17 0.23 10.42 -4.55
C HIS A 17 -1.07 10.66 -5.30
N ASN A 18 -1.95 9.67 -5.26
CA ASN A 18 -3.31 9.80 -5.74
C ASN A 18 -4.27 9.70 -4.53
N PRO A 19 -4.76 10.86 -4.02
CA PRO A 19 -5.62 10.90 -2.84
C PRO A 19 -6.89 10.04 -2.98
N GLN A 20 -7.39 9.85 -4.21
CA GLN A 20 -8.59 9.03 -4.45
C GLN A 20 -8.29 7.54 -4.26
N VAL A 21 -7.16 7.06 -4.78
CA VAL A 21 -6.76 5.64 -4.61
C VAL A 21 -6.38 5.36 -3.16
N GLU A 22 -5.67 6.30 -2.53
CA GLU A 22 -5.28 6.20 -1.12
C GLU A 22 -6.50 6.20 -0.20
N SER A 23 -7.51 7.06 -0.45
CA SER A 23 -8.74 7.09 0.36
C SER A 23 -9.58 5.83 0.18
N VAL A 24 -9.75 5.31 -1.04
CA VAL A 24 -10.47 4.05 -1.30
C VAL A 24 -9.80 2.90 -0.56
N LYS A 25 -8.46 2.81 -0.60
CA LYS A 25 -7.70 1.80 0.13
C LYS A 25 -7.83 1.97 1.65
N ALA A 26 -7.89 3.20 2.16
CA ALA A 26 -8.08 3.46 3.58
C ALA A 26 -9.50 3.11 4.05
N CYS A 27 -10.52 3.38 3.25
CA CYS A 27 -11.92 3.11 3.58
C CYS A 27 -12.29 1.63 3.49
N PHE A 28 -11.86 0.94 2.42
CA PHE A 28 -12.27 -0.43 2.12
C PHE A 28 -11.18 -1.47 2.43
N GLY A 29 -9.98 -1.01 2.80
CA GLY A 29 -8.82 -1.86 3.02
C GLY A 29 -8.19 -2.35 1.71
N GLU A 30 -7.19 -3.23 1.84
CA GLU A 30 -6.68 -3.96 0.67
C GLU A 30 -7.74 -4.96 0.21
N PRO A 31 -7.99 -5.05 -1.12
CA PRO A 31 -8.90 -6.04 -1.66
C PRO A 31 -8.40 -7.44 -1.28
N LYS A 32 -9.08 -8.07 -0.33
CA LYS A 32 -8.84 -9.45 0.06
C LYS A 32 -9.72 -10.34 -0.81
N ALA A 33 -9.14 -11.40 -1.34
CA ALA A 33 -9.93 -12.47 -1.92
C ALA A 33 -10.90 -12.97 -0.84
N LYS A 34 -12.18 -13.07 -1.18
CA LYS A 34 -13.14 -13.77 -0.32
C LYS A 34 -12.69 -15.22 -0.19
N THR A 35 -12.80 -15.77 1.01
CA THR A 35 -12.67 -17.22 1.20
C THR A 35 -13.76 -17.90 0.38
N TYR A 36 -13.38 -18.93 -0.38
CA TYR A 36 -14.32 -19.69 -1.19
C TYR A 36 -15.46 -20.25 -0.32
N ASP A 37 -16.69 -19.84 -0.62
CA ASP A 37 -17.90 -20.38 -0.02
C ASP A 37 -18.68 -21.18 -1.09
N PRO A 38 -18.92 -22.49 -0.90
CA PRO A 38 -19.74 -23.28 -1.81
C PRO A 38 -21.16 -22.73 -2.00
N THR A 39 -21.65 -21.91 -1.08
CA THR A 39 -22.96 -21.24 -1.16
C THR A 39 -22.95 -19.98 -2.02
N ASP A 40 -21.78 -19.38 -2.32
CA ASP A 40 -21.66 -18.24 -3.25
C ASP A 40 -22.15 -18.59 -4.67
N PHE A 41 -22.15 -19.89 -5.01
CA PHE A 41 -22.52 -20.41 -6.33
C PHE A 41 -23.91 -21.06 -6.35
N LYS A 42 -24.67 -21.00 -5.25
CA LYS A 42 -26.06 -21.47 -5.23
C LYS A 42 -26.96 -20.36 -5.77
N ILE A 43 -27.55 -20.61 -6.94
CA ILE A 43 -28.53 -19.75 -7.63
C ILE A 43 -29.94 -20.11 -7.14
#